data_AF-A0A2I0KPV7-F1
#
_entry.id   AF-A0A2I0KPV7-F1
#
_cell.length_a   1.000
_cell.length_b   1.000
_cell.length_c   1.000
_cell.angle_alpha   90.00
_cell.angle_beta   90.00
_cell.angle_gamma   90.00
#
_symmetry.space_group_name_H-M   'P 1'
#
loop_
_entity.id
_entity.type
_entity.pdbx_description
1 polymer ?
#
loop_
_entity_poly.entity_id
_entity_poly.type
_entity_poly.pdbx_seq_one_letter_code
_entity_poly.pdbx_strand_id
1 'polypeptide(L)'
;MTVVDIEPDVVTYNSLIHALCASGRRREAEVLLGKMTERNITPDSHTYNTLLDAYCKDGKISKAKHVLGFMVRRGGEPNNVTFNSLIDGNCLQDRADDAHDLFDLMVERDYTQSRVCSYTM
;
A
#
# COMPACT_ATOMS: atom_id res chain seq x y z
N MET A 1 14.81 -2.61 -37.90
CA MET A 1 14.23 -2.82 -36.55
C MET A 1 13.62 -1.50 -36.12
N THR A 2 12.29 -1.40 -36.16
CA THR A 2 11.60 -0.23 -35.61
C THR A 2 11.68 -0.32 -34.09
N VAL A 3 12.35 0.64 -33.45
CA VAL A 3 12.26 0.77 -31.99
C VAL A 3 10.83 1.23 -31.72
N VAL A 4 9.99 0.33 -31.21
CA VAL A 4 8.69 0.71 -30.69
C VAL A 4 8.99 1.44 -29.40
N ASP A 5 8.65 2.73 -29.32
CA ASP A 5 8.76 3.47 -28.08
C ASP A 5 7.64 2.99 -27.15
N ILE A 6 7.99 2.09 -26.23
CA ILE A 6 7.06 1.53 -25.25
C ILE A 6 7.22 2.34 -23.98
N GLU A 7 6.23 3.18 -23.69
CA GLU A 7 6.22 3.93 -22.44
C GLU A 7 5.91 3.00 -21.25
N PRO A 8 6.67 3.10 -20.15
CA PRO A 8 6.39 2.33 -18.94
C PRO A 8 4.99 2.67 -18.38
N ASP A 9 4.22 1.64 -18.08
CA ASP A 9 2.88 1.74 -17.51
C ASP A 9 2.84 1.34 -16.02
N VAL A 10 1.64 1.34 -15.43
CA VAL A 10 1.41 0.95 -14.03
C VAL A 10 1.98 -0.43 -13.71
N VAL A 11 1.84 -1.40 -14.62
CA VAL A 11 2.31 -2.78 -14.43
C VAL A 11 3.84 -2.82 -14.38
N THR A 12 4.48 -2.04 -15.26
CA THR A 12 5.94 -1.92 -15.30
C THR A 12 6.48 -1.32 -14.00
N TYR A 13 5.89 -0.24 -13.51
CA TYR A 13 6.28 0.38 -12.24
C TYR A 13 6.04 -0.53 -11.05
N ASN A 14 4.88 -1.17 -10.96
CA ASN A 14 4.54 -2.11 -9.89
C ASN A 14 5.54 -3.27 -9.81
N SER A 15 5.89 -3.84 -10.97
CA SER A 15 6.87 -4.94 -11.05
C SER A 15 8.25 -4.51 -10.54
N LEU A 16 8.72 -3.32 -10.92
CA LEU A 16 10.01 -2.79 -10.48
C LEU A 16 10.00 -2.42 -8.99
N ILE A 17 8.94 -1.79 -8.50
CA ILE A 17 8.77 -1.44 -7.08
C ILE A 17 8.77 -2.72 -6.24
N HIS A 18 8.05 -3.75 -6.65
CA HIS A 18 8.05 -5.05 -5.98
C HIS A 18 9.44 -5.67 -5.94
N ALA A 19 10.16 -5.72 -7.08
CA ALA A 19 11.51 -6.28 -7.12
C ALA A 19 12.49 -5.52 -6.21
N LEU A 20 12.41 -4.19 -6.17
CA LEU A 20 13.24 -3.36 -5.29
C LEU A 20 12.89 -3.59 -3.81
N CYS A 21 11.61 -3.67 -3.45
CA CYS A 21 11.16 -4.00 -2.10
C CYS A 21 11.65 -5.38 -1.67
N ALA A 22 11.51 -6.40 -2.51
CA ALA A 22 12.00 -7.75 -2.25
C ALA A 22 13.53 -7.80 -2.07
N SER A 23 14.26 -6.90 -2.74
CA SER A 23 15.72 -6.75 -2.61
C SER A 23 16.14 -5.85 -1.44
N GLY A 24 15.21 -5.38 -0.59
CA GLY A 24 15.49 -4.46 0.52
C GLY A 24 15.80 -3.01 0.10
N ARG A 25 15.71 -2.68 -1.20
CA ARG A 25 16.04 -1.38 -1.80
C ARG A 25 14.86 -0.40 -1.71
N ARG A 26 14.29 -0.23 -0.51
CA ARG A 26 13.05 0.54 -0.28
C ARG A 26 13.13 2.00 -0.71
N ARG A 27 14.28 2.66 -0.50
CA ARG A 27 14.47 4.05 -0.92
C ARG A 27 14.34 4.22 -2.43
N GLU A 28 14.82 3.25 -3.20
CA GLU A 28 14.71 3.28 -4.66
C GLU A 28 13.29 2.98 -5.12
N ALA A 29 12.57 2.10 -4.40
CA ALA A 29 11.15 1.86 -4.63
C ALA A 29 10.32 3.14 -4.39
N GLU A 30 10.62 3.93 -3.34
CA GLU A 30 10.00 5.23 -3.10
C GLU A 30 10.30 6.25 -4.21
N VAL A 31 11.53 6.28 -4.72
CA VAL A 31 11.90 7.13 -5.85
C VAL A 31 11.11 6.74 -7.10
N LEU A 32 10.92 5.44 -7.36
CA LEU A 32 10.08 4.99 -8.47
C LEU A 32 8.61 5.35 -8.30
N LEU A 33 8.06 5.25 -7.09
CA LEU A 33 6.71 5.75 -6.79
C LEU A 33 6.58 7.24 -7.10
N GLY A 34 7.57 8.05 -6.71
CA GLY A 34 7.63 9.47 -7.06
C GLY A 34 7.62 9.70 -8.57
N LYS A 35 8.51 9.02 -9.31
CA LYS A 35 8.59 9.09 -10.77
C LYS A 35 7.30 8.67 -11.48
N MET A 36 6.63 7.64 -10.97
CA MET A 36 5.33 7.21 -11.47
C MET A 36 4.33 8.36 -11.40
N THR A 37 4.28 9.07 -10.27
CA THR A 37 3.39 10.22 -10.10
C THR A 37 3.79 11.44 -10.92
N GLU A 38 5.09 11.71 -11.10
CA GLU A 38 5.61 12.78 -11.95
C GLU A 38 5.24 12.58 -13.43
N ARG A 39 5.11 11.31 -13.85
CA ARG A 39 4.67 10.93 -15.20
C ARG A 39 3.15 10.82 -15.36
N ASN A 40 2.39 11.29 -14.38
CA ASN A 40 0.92 11.17 -14.35
C ASN A 40 0.40 9.72 -14.42
N ILE A 41 1.22 8.75 -14.02
CA ILE A 41 0.78 7.37 -13.86
C ILE A 41 0.28 7.24 -12.42
N THR A 42 -1.00 6.91 -12.25
CA THR A 42 -1.62 6.82 -10.93
C THR A 42 -1.21 5.52 -10.24
N PRO A 43 -0.53 5.58 -9.08
CA PRO A 43 -0.26 4.38 -8.27
C PRO A 43 -1.57 3.79 -7.76
N ASP A 44 -1.68 2.48 -7.84
CA ASP A 44 -2.82 1.72 -7.35
C ASP A 44 -2.59 1.17 -5.93
N SER A 45 -3.62 0.53 -5.36
CA SER A 45 -3.53 -0.08 -4.04
C SER A 45 -2.43 -1.15 -3.96
N HIS A 46 -2.14 -1.85 -5.07
CA HIS A 46 -1.05 -2.83 -5.11
C HIS A 46 0.32 -2.17 -4.94
N THR A 47 0.54 -1.02 -5.56
CA THR A 47 1.77 -0.23 -5.44
C THR A 47 2.05 0.13 -3.99
N TYR A 48 1.04 0.67 -3.30
CA TYR A 48 1.16 1.07 -1.89
C TYR A 48 1.30 -0.12 -0.95
N ASN A 49 0.49 -1.17 -1.15
CA ASN A 49 0.54 -2.38 -0.32
C ASN A 49 1.91 -3.04 -0.38
N THR A 50 2.57 -3.02 -1.55
CA THR A 50 3.94 -3.53 -1.70
C THR A 50 4.95 -2.77 -0.84
N LEU A 51 4.88 -1.44 -0.79
CA LEU A 51 5.76 -0.62 0.05
C LEU A 51 5.41 -0.78 1.54
N LEU A 52 4.13 -0.85 1.87
CA LEU A 52 3.61 -1.06 3.22
C LEU A 52 4.12 -2.39 3.81
N ASP A 53 3.85 -3.50 3.12
CA ASP A 53 4.30 -4.84 3.51
C ASP A 53 5.81 -4.88 3.70
N ALA A 54 6.55 -4.30 2.76
CA ALA A 54 8.00 -4.20 2.89
C ALA A 54 8.37 -3.45 4.18
N TYR A 55 7.79 -2.29 4.48
CA TYR A 55 8.11 -1.55 5.70
C TYR A 55 7.70 -2.27 6.99
N CYS A 56 6.58 -2.99 6.98
CA CYS A 56 6.12 -3.82 8.08
C CYS A 56 7.11 -4.94 8.40
N LYS A 57 7.54 -5.70 7.38
CA LYS A 57 8.54 -6.77 7.52
C LYS A 57 9.91 -6.28 8.00
N ASP A 58 10.21 -5.00 7.79
CA ASP A 58 11.42 -4.33 8.28
C ASP A 58 11.30 -3.83 9.74
N GLY A 59 10.15 -4.00 10.38
CA GLY A 59 9.84 -3.40 11.68
C GLY A 59 9.65 -1.87 11.64
N LYS A 60 9.62 -1.26 10.45
CA LYS A 60 9.52 0.19 10.26
C LYS A 60 8.07 0.64 10.19
N ILE A 61 7.29 0.31 11.23
CA ILE A 61 5.85 0.58 11.31
C ILE A 61 5.50 2.06 11.09
N SER A 62 6.30 2.99 11.62
CA SER A 62 6.06 4.43 11.40
C SER A 62 6.14 4.83 9.93
N LYS A 63 7.04 4.21 9.15
CA LYS A 63 7.11 4.42 7.70
C LYS A 63 5.94 3.78 6.98
N ALA A 64 5.53 2.58 7.39
CA ALA A 64 4.32 1.94 6.88
C ALA A 64 3.08 2.85 7.08
N LYS A 65 2.85 3.36 8.30
CA LYS A 65 1.77 4.33 8.58
C LYS A 65 1.87 5.60 7.71
N HIS A 66 3.08 6.07 7.40
CA HIS A 66 3.29 7.20 6.47
C HIS A 66 2.86 6.87 5.03
N VAL A 67 3.19 5.67 4.52
CA VAL A 67 2.76 5.21 3.20
C VAL A 67 1.24 5.08 3.14
N LEU A 68 0.61 4.52 4.19
CA LEU A 68 -0.85 4.46 4.32
C LEU A 68 -1.47 5.85 4.24
N GLY A 69 -0.96 6.81 5.03
CA GLY A 69 -1.45 8.18 5.00
C GLY A 69 -1.27 8.85 3.63
N PHE A 70 -0.19 8.54 2.92
CA PHE A 70 0.03 9.04 1.57
C PHE A 70 -0.95 8.43 0.56
N MET A 71 -1.22 7.13 0.64
CA MET A 71 -2.25 6.45 -0.15
C MET A 71 -3.62 7.12 0.03
N VAL A 72 -4.06 7.33 1.27
CA VAL A 72 -5.34 7.97 1.60
C VAL A 72 -5.40 9.41 1.07
N ARG A 73 -4.34 10.22 1.25
CA ARG A 73 -4.29 11.59 0.75
C ARG A 73 -4.37 11.69 -0.77
N ARG A 74 -3.97 10.64 -1.49
CA ARG A 74 -4.09 10.56 -2.95
C ARG A 74 -5.42 9.94 -3.41
N GLY A 75 -6.38 9.75 -2.51
CA GLY A 75 -7.68 9.16 -2.82
C GLY A 75 -7.65 7.63 -2.96
N GLY A 76 -6.55 6.99 -2.61
CA GLY A 76 -6.47 5.53 -2.55
C GLY A 76 -7.21 4.99 -1.33
N GLU A 77 -7.99 3.93 -1.51
CA GLU A 77 -8.73 3.28 -0.44
C GLU A 77 -7.96 2.08 0.11
N PRO A 78 -7.53 2.12 1.39
CA PRO A 78 -6.94 0.96 2.06
C PRO A 78 -7.94 -0.20 2.04
N ASN A 79 -7.46 -1.40 1.72
CA ASN A 79 -8.27 -2.61 1.66
C ASN A 79 -7.79 -3.66 2.67
N ASN A 80 -8.41 -4.84 2.68
CA ASN A 80 -8.08 -5.90 3.63
C ASN A 80 -6.62 -6.33 3.53
N VAL A 81 -6.02 -6.30 2.34
CA VAL A 81 -4.58 -6.56 2.17
C VAL A 81 -3.75 -5.50 2.88
N THR A 82 -4.12 -4.22 2.77
CA THR A 82 -3.45 -3.11 3.47
C THR A 82 -3.47 -3.31 4.99
N PHE A 83 -4.63 -3.60 5.56
CA PHE A 83 -4.79 -3.78 7.00
C PHE A 83 -4.09 -5.04 7.50
N ASN A 84 -4.22 -6.17 6.80
CA ASN A 84 -3.53 -7.41 7.15
C ASN A 84 -2.00 -7.20 7.20
N SER A 85 -1.41 -6.52 6.21
CA SER A 85 0.02 -6.22 6.24
C SER A 85 0.44 -5.37 7.45
N LEU A 86 -0.41 -4.44 7.90
CA LEU A 86 -0.13 -3.61 9.09
C LEU A 86 -0.30 -4.40 10.39
N ILE A 87 -1.34 -5.23 10.49
CA ILE A 87 -1.60 -6.10 11.64
C ILE A 87 -0.44 -7.08 11.81
N ASP A 88 -0.08 -7.80 10.73
CA ASP A 88 1.05 -8.74 10.72
C ASP A 88 2.35 -8.04 11.12
N GLY A 89 2.60 -6.85 10.57
CA GLY A 89 3.75 -6.03 10.92
C GLY A 89 3.81 -5.64 12.40
N ASN A 90 2.69 -5.23 12.99
CA ASN A 90 2.64 -4.85 14.41
C ASN A 90 2.80 -6.08 15.32
N CYS A 91 2.17 -7.21 14.98
CA CYS A 91 2.36 -8.49 15.68
C CYS A 91 3.82 -8.94 15.68
N LEU A 92 4.52 -8.81 14.55
CA LEU A 92 5.95 -9.13 14.43
C LEU A 92 6.87 -8.20 15.24
N GLN A 93 6.35 -7.10 15.79
CA GLN A 93 7.10 -6.11 16.57
C GLN A 93 6.61 -6.05 18.03
N ASP A 94 5.88 -7.07 18.48
CA ASP A 94 5.28 -7.17 19.83
C ASP A 94 4.36 -5.98 20.18
N ARG A 95 3.73 -5.37 19.16
CA ARG A 95 2.75 -4.28 19.32
C ARG A 95 1.33 -4.81 19.18
N ALA A 96 0.96 -5.73 20.05
CA ALA A 96 -0.34 -6.42 19.98
C ALA A 96 -1.52 -5.44 20.12
N ASP A 97 -1.40 -4.42 20.98
CA ASP A 97 -2.45 -3.42 21.17
C ASP A 97 -2.70 -2.62 19.87
N ASP A 98 -1.63 -2.12 19.22
CA ASP A 98 -1.71 -1.45 17.91
C ASP A 98 -2.32 -2.37 16.84
N ALA A 99 -2.01 -3.67 16.88
CA ALA A 99 -2.54 -4.66 15.93
C ALA A 99 -4.05 -4.91 16.16
N HIS A 100 -4.48 -4.96 17.43
CA HIS A 100 -5.89 -5.10 17.79
C HIS A 100 -6.71 -3.88 17.36
N ASP A 101 -6.22 -2.67 17.62
CA ASP A 101 -6.86 -1.43 17.19
C ASP A 101 -7.04 -1.36 15.67
N LEU A 102 -6.04 -1.83 14.92
CA LEU A 102 -6.11 -1.94 13.45
C LEU A 102 -7.13 -2.98 12.99
N PHE A 103 -7.26 -4.09 13.71
CA PHE A 103 -8.24 -5.13 13.41
C PHE A 103 -9.66 -4.63 13.67
N ASP A 104 -9.92 -3.98 14.80
CA ASP A 104 -11.21 -3.38 15.12
C ASP A 104 -11.63 -2.36 14.06
N LEU A 105 -10.69 -1.51 13.62
CA LEU A 105 -10.92 -0.56 12.54
C LEU A 105 -11.24 -1.25 11.21
N MET A 106 -10.56 -2.34 10.86
CA MET A 106 -10.85 -3.12 9.65
C MET A 106 -12.27 -3.68 9.70
N VAL A 107 -12.66 -4.26 10.85
CA VAL A 107 -13.98 -4.84 11.06
C VAL A 107 -15.07 -3.78 10.94
N GLU A 108 -14.93 -2.63 11.61
CA GLU A 108 -15.88 -1.52 11.49
C GLU A 108 -16.06 -1.07 10.02
N ARG A 109 -14.96 -0.98 9.26
CA ARG A 109 -15.02 -0.57 7.84
C ARG A 109 -15.70 -1.61 6.96
N ASP A 110 -15.42 -2.90 7.15
CA ASP A 110 -16.09 -3.98 6.39
C ASP A 110 -17.60 -4.03 6.69
N TYR A 111 -18.01 -3.79 7.94
CA TYR A 111 -19.41 -3.65 8.30
C TYR A 111 -20.06 -2.41 7.65
N THR A 112 -19.34 -1.28 7.54
CA THR A 112 -19.88 -0.08 6.88
C THR A 112 -20.06 -0.27 5.38
N GLN A 113 -19.12 -0.92 4.67
CA GLN A 113 -19.28 -1.23 3.24
C GLN A 113 -20.43 -2.21 2.99
N SER A 114 -20.66 -3.16 3.89
CA SER A 114 -21.78 -4.13 3.80
C SER A 114 -23.16 -3.52 4.08
N ARG A 115 -23.24 -2.36 4.76
CA ARG A 115 -24.52 -1.71 5.11
C ARG A 115 -24.94 -0.61 4.14
N VAL A 116 -24.03 -0.06 3.34
CA VAL A 116 -24.34 1.04 2.39
C VAL A 116 -25.25 0.58 1.23
N CYS A 117 -25.39 -0.73 0.96
CA CYS A 117 -26.35 -1.25 -0.04
C CYS A 117 -27.78 -1.47 0.50
N SER A 118 -28.13 -1.11 1.73
CA SER A 118 -29.49 -1.36 2.28
C SER A 118 -30.27 -0.12 2.72
N TYR A 119 -29.69 1.09 2.67
CA TYR A 119 -30.38 2.32 3.06
C TYR A 119 -30.04 3.50 2.14
N THR A 120 -30.50 3.40 0.89
CA THR A 120 -31.03 4.55 0.16
C THR A 120 -32.32 4.07 -0.51
N MET A 121 -33.44 4.43 0.14
CA MET A 121 -34.77 4.40 -0.47
C MET A 121 -34.85 5.41 -1.62
#